data_AF-A0A661HLK0-F1
#
_entry.id   AF-A0A661HLK0-F1
#
_cell.length_a   1.000
_cell.length_b   1.000
_cell.length_c   1.000
_cell.angle_alpha   90.00
_cell.angle_beta   90.00
_cell.angle_gamma   90.00
#
_symmetry.space_group_name_H-M   'P 1'
#
loop_
_entity.id
_entity.type
_entity.pdbx_description
1 polymer ?
#
loop_
_entity_poly.entity_id
_entity_poly.type
_entity_poly.pdbx_seq_one_letter_code
_entity_poly.pdbx_strand_id
1 'polypeptide(L)' 'IYIRADKELKYKHVMYLLKSVKSAGFEKVSLLTQ' A
#
# COMPACT_ATOMS: atom_id res chain seq x y z
N ILE A 1 -7.62 1.80 -5.89
CA ILE A 1 -7.46 2.84 -4.85
C ILE A 1 -6.05 3.41 -4.86
N TYR A 2 -5.90 4.68 -4.46
CA TYR A 2 -4.60 5.33 -4.36
C TYR A 2 -4.21 5.50 -2.90
N ILE A 3 -2.99 5.13 -2.56
CA ILE A 3 -2.44 5.22 -1.21
C ILE A 3 -1.24 6.14 -1.27
N ARG A 4 -1.32 7.26 -0.57
CA ARG A 4 -0.17 8.14 -0.40
C ARG A 4 0.75 7.56 0.64
N ALA A 5 2.03 7.44 0.31
CA ALA A 5 3.03 6.85 1.18
C ALA A 5 4.29 7.72 1.20
N ASP A 6 5.01 7.67 2.30
CA ASP A 6 6.34 8.28 2.38
C ASP A 6 7.36 7.49 1.53
N LYS A 7 8.38 8.17 0.99
CA LYS A 7 9.47 7.53 0.23
C LYS A 7 10.31 6.58 1.07
N GLU A 8 10.42 6.84 2.37
CA GLU A 8 11.18 6.03 3.32
C GLU A 8 10.34 4.91 3.95
N LEU A 9 9.10 4.69 3.45
CA LEU A 9 8.24 3.63 3.96
C LEU A 9 8.91 2.27 3.78
N LYS A 10 9.28 1.65 4.91
CA LYS A 10 10.00 0.38 4.90
C LYS A 10 9.19 -0.70 4.20
N TYR A 11 9.88 -1.54 3.43
CA TYR A 11 9.29 -2.65 2.68
C TYR A 11 8.32 -3.52 3.49
N LYS A 12 8.66 -3.85 4.75
CA LYS A 12 7.79 -4.64 5.63
C LYS A 12 6.40 -4.01 5.82
N HIS A 13 6.34 -2.68 5.90
CA HIS A 13 5.09 -1.96 6.05
C HIS A 13 4.32 -1.92 4.74
N VAL A 14 5.00 -1.78 3.59
CA VAL A 14 4.37 -1.90 2.26
C VAL A 14 3.69 -3.25 2.12
N MET A 15 4.37 -4.34 2.47
CA MET A 15 3.80 -5.70 2.38
C MET A 15 2.60 -5.89 3.29
N TYR A 16 2.67 -5.39 4.53
CA TYR A 16 1.52 -5.41 5.45
C TYR A 16 0.32 -4.66 4.86
N LEU A 17 0.55 -3.47 4.31
CA LEU A 17 -0.48 -2.64 3.71
C LEU A 17 -1.15 -3.35 2.52
N LEU A 18 -0.37 -3.87 1.58
CA LEU A 18 -0.89 -4.59 0.42
C LEU A 18 -1.71 -5.83 0.83
N LYS A 19 -1.28 -6.57 1.86
CA LYS A 19 -2.04 -7.71 2.38
C LYS A 19 -3.39 -7.28 2.93
N SER A 20 -3.41 -6.25 3.76
CA SER A 20 -4.63 -5.71 4.36
C SER A 20 -5.62 -5.20 3.31
N VAL A 21 -5.11 -4.50 2.31
CA VAL A 21 -5.92 -3.93 1.22
C VAL A 21 -6.50 -5.02 0.32
N LYS A 22 -5.73 -6.08 0.04
CA LYS A 22 -6.23 -7.26 -0.67
C LYS A 22 -7.31 -7.98 0.11
N SER A 23 -7.12 -8.18 1.43
CA SER A 23 -8.12 -8.81 2.29
C SER A 23 -9.42 -8.00 2.41
N ALA A 24 -9.35 -6.68 2.22
CA ALA A 24 -10.51 -5.80 2.15
C ALA A 24 -11.24 -5.84 0.78
N GLY A 25 -10.79 -6.66 -0.17
CA GLY A 25 -11.45 -6.86 -1.47
C GLY A 25 -10.99 -5.90 -2.57
N PHE A 26 -9.95 -5.09 -2.35
CA PHE A 26 -9.43 -4.21 -3.39
C PHE A 26 -8.44 -4.95 -4.30
N GLU A 27 -8.77 -5.07 -5.58
CA GLU A 27 -7.93 -5.76 -6.56
C GLU A 27 -6.88 -4.85 -7.22
N LYS A 28 -7.16 -3.54 -7.33
CA LYS A 28 -6.27 -2.57 -7.97
C LYS A 28 -5.85 -1.48 -6.99
N VAL A 29 -4.56 -1.40 -6.71
CA VAL A 29 -3.95 -0.46 -5.76
C VAL A 29 -2.74 0.21 -6.39
N SER A 30 -2.59 1.51 -6.15
CA SER A 30 -1.40 2.26 -6.55
C SER A 30 -0.85 3.01 -5.33
N LEU A 31 0.44 2.85 -5.06
CA LEU A 31 1.15 3.70 -4.11
C LEU A 31 1.70 4.93 -4.82
N LEU A 32 1.46 6.10 -4.24
CA LEU A 32 1.99 7.37 -4.69
C LEU A 32 2.91 7.91 -3.60
N THR A 33 4.19 8.06 -3.91
CA THR A 33 5.15 8.65 -2.97
C THR A 33 5.21 10.17 -3.13
N GLN A 34 5.28 10.89 -2.01
CA GLN A 34 5.50 12.35 -1.98
C GLN A 34 6.78 12.65 -1.22
#